data_AF-A0A2E5G815-F1
#
_entry.id   AF-A0A2E5G815-F1
#
_cell.length_a   1.000
_cell.length_b   1.000
_cell.length_c   1.000
_cell.angle_alpha   90.00
_cell.angle_beta   90.00
_cell.angle_gamma   90.00
#
_symmetry.space_group_name_H-M   'P 1'
#
loop_
_entity.id
_entity.type
_entity.pdbx_description
1 polymer ?
#
loop_
_entity_poly.entity_id
_entity_poly.type
_entity_poly.pdbx_seq_one_letter_code
_entity_poly.pdbx_strand_id
1 'polypeptide(L)'
;MTVHANNTAQINGSNGFIEVPVPWKPPMANAKFMVKQSTPTRQDRCKGSAPPATTASKTHNVDANKPRYALEADAFAAAIRGEAKPFVTAQETLGNMRVLDRIRHQIGLEFR
;
A
#
# COMPACT_ATOMS: atom_id res chain seq x y z
N MET A 1 -14.00 -24.97 -4.14
CA MET A 1 -14.19 -23.50 -4.06
C MET A 1 -12.86 -22.84 -4.40
N THR A 2 -12.72 -22.27 -5.59
CA THR A 2 -11.59 -21.39 -5.93
C THR A 2 -11.93 -19.99 -5.44
N VAL A 3 -11.31 -19.56 -4.34
CA VAL A 3 -11.44 -18.18 -3.88
C VAL A 3 -10.68 -17.30 -4.88
N HIS A 4 -11.39 -16.47 -5.62
CA HIS A 4 -10.80 -15.42 -6.45
C HIS A 4 -10.25 -14.32 -5.52
N ALA A 5 -9.14 -14.61 -4.85
CA ALA A 5 -8.50 -13.68 -3.94
C ALA A 5 -7.73 -12.63 -4.75
N ASN A 6 -8.32 -11.45 -4.88
CA ASN A 6 -7.62 -10.30 -5.42
C ASN A 6 -6.54 -9.86 -4.41
N ASN A 7 -5.28 -10.08 -4.73
CA ASN A 7 -4.14 -9.80 -3.85
C ASN A 7 -3.46 -8.46 -4.18
N THR A 8 -4.26 -7.46 -4.56
CA THR A 8 -3.83 -6.07 -4.74
C THR A 8 -4.02 -5.28 -3.45
N ALA A 9 -3.23 -4.22 -3.29
CA ALA A 9 -3.48 -3.20 -2.26
C ALA A 9 -3.78 -1.88 -2.95
N GLN A 10 -4.80 -1.17 -2.47
CA GLN A 10 -5.21 0.13 -3.02
C GLN A 10 -5.38 1.15 -1.88
N ILE A 11 -4.93 2.38 -2.13
CA ILE A 11 -5.12 3.53 -1.24
C ILE A 11 -5.89 4.58 -2.04
N ASN A 12 -7.14 4.83 -1.66
CA ASN A 12 -8.02 5.76 -2.35
C ASN A 12 -8.07 7.11 -1.61
N GLY A 13 -7.99 8.20 -2.35
CA GLY A 13 -8.16 9.57 -1.86
C GLY A 13 -9.08 10.38 -2.77
N SER A 14 -9.35 11.62 -2.40
CA SER A 14 -10.22 12.53 -3.17
C SER A 14 -9.71 12.82 -4.58
N ASN A 15 -8.40 12.84 -4.76
CA ASN A 15 -7.75 13.19 -6.03
C ASN A 15 -7.38 11.98 -6.90
N GLY A 16 -7.69 10.76 -6.47
CA GLY A 16 -7.29 9.54 -7.16
C GLY A 16 -6.90 8.42 -6.22
N PHE A 17 -6.12 7.47 -6.71
CA PHE A 17 -5.71 6.31 -5.93
C PHE A 17 -4.30 5.82 -6.28
N ILE A 18 -3.68 5.16 -5.31
CA ILE A 18 -2.44 4.42 -5.46
C ILE A 18 -2.80 2.93 -5.49
N GLU A 19 -2.26 2.21 -6.46
CA GLU A 19 -2.49 0.78 -6.63
C GLU A 19 -1.17 0.02 -6.65
N VAL A 20 -1.05 -0.96 -5.76
CA VAL A 20 0.02 -1.96 -5.74
C VAL A 20 -0.54 -3.25 -6.37
N PRO A 21 0.02 -3.72 -7.49
CA PRO A 21 -0.51 -4.85 -8.24
C PRO A 21 -0.30 -6.18 -7.52
N VAL A 22 -0.87 -7.27 -8.05
CA VAL A 22 -0.66 -8.62 -7.52
C VAL A 22 0.76 -9.11 -7.83
N PRO A 23 1.47 -9.70 -6.84
CA PRO A 23 1.19 -9.68 -5.40
C PRO A 23 1.55 -8.33 -4.78
N TRP A 24 0.73 -7.83 -3.83
CA TRP A 24 1.04 -6.57 -3.13
C TRP A 24 2.37 -6.61 -2.37
N LYS A 25 2.86 -7.83 -2.06
CA LYS A 25 4.21 -8.07 -1.56
C LYS A 25 5.21 -7.93 -2.72
N PRO A 26 6.00 -6.84 -2.77
CA PRO A 26 6.82 -6.53 -3.93
C PRO A 26 7.96 -7.55 -4.12
N PRO A 27 8.31 -7.89 -5.39
CA PRO A 27 9.55 -8.59 -5.70
C PRO A 27 10.76 -7.69 -5.45
N MET A 28 11.97 -8.28 -5.45
CA MET A 28 13.22 -7.53 -5.27
C MET A 28 13.50 -6.57 -6.44
N ALA A 29 13.28 -7.02 -7.67
CA ALA A 29 13.47 -6.22 -8.87
C ALA A 29 12.12 -5.99 -9.57
N ASN A 30 12.01 -4.85 -10.25
CA ASN A 30 10.83 -4.41 -10.99
C ASN A 30 9.55 -4.40 -10.12
N ALA A 31 9.66 -4.02 -8.85
CA ALA A 31 8.47 -3.76 -8.03
C ALA A 31 7.72 -2.56 -8.62
N LYS A 32 6.40 -2.64 -8.70
CA LYS A 32 5.57 -1.61 -9.34
C LYS A 32 4.52 -1.08 -8.39
N PHE A 33 4.24 0.21 -8.50
CA PHE A 33 2.98 0.79 -8.04
C PHE A 33 2.50 1.83 -9.05
N MET A 34 1.19 2.00 -9.15
CA MET A 34 0.57 2.95 -10.06
C MET A 34 -0.09 4.07 -9.26
N VAL A 35 0.11 5.31 -9.69
CA VAL A 35 -0.62 6.47 -9.20
C VAL A 35 -1.58 6.91 -10.30
N LYS A 36 -2.88 6.85 -10.01
CA LYS A 36 -3.95 7.22 -10.95
C LYS A 36 -4.73 8.38 -10.37
N GLN A 37 -4.87 9.46 -11.13
CA GLN A 37 -5.70 10.60 -10.72
C GLN A 37 -7.18 10.35 -11.03
N SER A 38 -8.09 11.01 -10.31
CA SER A 38 -9.50 10.95 -10.64
C SER A 38 -9.81 11.86 -11.83
N THR A 39 -10.58 11.37 -12.79
CA THR A 39 -11.13 12.24 -13.85
C THR A 39 -12.40 12.88 -13.35
N PRO A 40 -12.53 14.22 -13.36
CA PRO A 40 -13.80 14.87 -13.05
C PRO A 40 -14.89 14.39 -14.00
N THR A 41 -16.08 14.10 -13.47
CA THR A 41 -17.20 13.64 -14.30
C THR A 41 -17.65 14.77 -15.24
N ARG A 42 -18.46 14.46 -16.27
CA ARG A 42 -19.02 15.52 -17.14
C ARG A 42 -19.92 16.50 -16.39
N GLN A 43 -20.51 16.08 -15.26
CA GLN A 43 -21.40 16.89 -14.43
C GLN A 43 -20.63 17.93 -13.62
N ASP A 44 -19.39 17.64 -13.24
CA ASP A 44 -18.50 18.55 -12.50
C ASP A 44 -17.85 19.63 -13.40
N ARG A 45 -18.18 19.63 -14.69
CA ARG A 45 -17.54 20.53 -15.67
C ARG A 45 -18.45 21.67 -16.08
N CYS A 46 -17.85 22.86 -16.22
CA CYS A 46 -18.50 23.99 -16.87
C CYS A 46 -18.85 23.64 -18.33
N LYS A 47 -20.06 24.02 -18.78
CA LYS A 47 -20.48 23.85 -20.19
C LYS A 47 -19.45 24.49 -21.12
N GLY A 48 -18.90 23.71 -22.05
CA GLY A 48 -17.91 24.17 -23.04
C GLY A 48 -16.44 23.92 -22.65
N SER A 49 -16.16 23.32 -21.48
CA SER A 49 -14.79 22.92 -21.14
C SER A 49 -14.27 21.84 -22.09
N ALA A 50 -13.00 21.92 -22.49
CA ALA A 50 -12.32 20.87 -23.26
C ALA A 50 -12.44 19.50 -22.57
N PRO A 51 -12.51 18.39 -23.33
CA PRO A 51 -12.44 17.05 -22.73
C PRO A 51 -11.12 16.91 -21.95
N PRO A 52 -11.13 16.26 -20.77
CA PRO A 52 -9.94 16.09 -19.96
C PRO A 52 -8.93 15.29 -20.77
N ALA A 53 -7.67 15.69 -20.66
CA ALA A 53 -6.58 14.82 -21.04
C ALA A 53 -6.78 13.47 -20.32
N THR A 54 -6.68 12.37 -21.07
CA THR A 54 -6.71 11.01 -20.53
C THR A 54 -5.86 10.96 -19.28
N THR A 55 -6.47 10.54 -18.17
CA THR A 55 -5.83 10.54 -16.85
C THR A 55 -4.47 9.89 -16.92
N ALA A 56 -3.41 10.66 -16.64
CA ALA A 56 -2.06 10.16 -16.65
C ALA A 56 -1.88 9.19 -15.47
N SER A 57 -2.08 7.89 -15.72
CA SER A 57 -1.63 6.83 -14.82
C SER A 57 -0.11 6.82 -14.87
N LYS A 58 0.54 7.12 -13.75
CA LYS A 58 2.00 7.05 -13.65
C LYS A 58 2.39 5.75 -12.96
N THR A 59 3.09 4.89 -13.70
CA THR A 59 3.70 3.68 -13.13
C THR A 59 5.08 4.04 -12.59
N HIS A 60 5.32 3.66 -11.34
CA HIS A 60 6.60 3.77 -10.69
C HIS A 60 7.21 2.38 -10.55
N ASN A 61 8.46 2.23 -10.99
CA ASN A 61 9.25 1.03 -10.78
C ASN A 61 10.28 1.29 -9.68
N VAL A 62 10.43 0.33 -8.77
CA VAL A 62 11.38 0.39 -7.67
C VAL A 62 12.16 -0.92 -7.65
N ASP A 63 13.48 -0.80 -7.71
CA ASP A 63 14.39 -1.91 -7.51
C ASP A 63 14.97 -1.84 -6.09
N ALA A 64 14.89 -2.95 -5.37
CA ALA A 64 15.58 -3.13 -4.12
C ALA A 64 16.98 -3.69 -4.41
N ASN A 65 18.02 -3.00 -3.97
CA ASN A 65 19.42 -3.43 -4.14
C ASN A 65 19.78 -4.68 -3.32
N LYS A 66 18.88 -5.15 -2.44
CA LYS A 66 19.10 -6.29 -1.54
C LYS A 66 17.78 -7.05 -1.31
N PRO A 67 17.83 -8.33 -0.90
CA PRO A 67 16.66 -9.05 -0.43
C PRO A 67 15.96 -8.32 0.72
N ARG A 68 14.64 -8.45 0.80
CA ARG A 68 13.82 -7.73 1.78
C ARG A 68 14.29 -7.94 3.24
N TYR A 69 14.63 -9.18 3.61
CA TYR A 69 15.15 -9.44 4.96
C TYR A 69 16.50 -8.78 5.24
N ALA A 70 17.33 -8.58 4.21
CA ALA A 70 18.58 -7.83 4.37
C ALA A 70 18.29 -6.33 4.58
N LEU A 71 17.30 -5.76 3.88
CA LEU A 71 16.85 -4.38 4.12
C LEU A 71 16.30 -4.20 5.54
N GLU A 72 15.49 -5.16 6.02
CA GLU A 72 14.94 -5.16 7.38
C GLU A 72 16.05 -5.26 8.44
N ALA A 73 17.05 -6.12 8.22
CA ALA A 73 18.21 -6.26 9.10
C ALA A 73 19.06 -4.98 9.15
N ASP A 74 19.31 -4.35 7.99
CA ASP A 74 20.03 -3.07 7.92
C ASP A 74 19.27 -1.97 8.67
N ALA A 75 17.96 -1.88 8.49
CA ALA A 75 17.10 -0.91 9.16
C ALA A 75 17.07 -1.12 10.68
N PHE A 76 17.03 -2.38 11.13
CA PHE A 76 17.12 -2.74 12.54
C PHE A 76 18.47 -2.32 13.14
N ALA A 77 19.57 -2.61 12.44
CA ALA A 77 20.90 -2.24 12.89
C ALA A 77 21.07 -0.70 12.98
N ALA A 78 20.54 0.05 12.01
CA ALA A 78 20.52 1.52 12.05
C ALA A 78 19.71 2.06 13.24
N ALA A 79 18.58 1.43 13.57
CA ALA A 79 17.77 1.82 14.71
C ALA A 79 18.50 1.60 16.05
N ILE A 80 19.19 0.47 16.22
CA ILE A 80 19.97 0.19 17.44
C ILE A 80 21.14 1.17 17.61
N ARG A 81 21.79 1.57 16.50
CA ARG A 81 22.89 2.55 16.52
C ARG A 81 22.40 3.99 16.72
N GLY A 82 21.09 4.24 16.73
CA GLY A 82 20.52 5.58 16.85
C GLY A 82 20.61 6.42 15.57
N GLU A 83 20.93 5.81 14.42
CA GLU A 83 21.06 6.49 13.12
C GLU A 83 19.70 6.75 12.47
N ALA A 84 18.69 5.95 12.80
CA ALA A 84 17.34 6.06 12.26
C ALA A 84 16.29 5.67 13.32
N LYS A 85 15.05 6.10 13.11
CA LYS A 85 13.91 5.57 13.86
C LYS A 85 13.44 4.25 13.23
N PRO A 86 12.89 3.30 14.01
CA PRO A 86 12.28 2.10 13.45
C PRO A 86 11.17 2.45 12.45
N PHE A 87 11.11 1.75 11.31
CA PHE A 87 10.02 1.90 10.34
C PHE A 87 8.65 1.52 10.91
N VAL A 88 8.64 0.62 11.90
CA VAL A 88 7.45 0.22 12.64
C VAL A 88 7.74 0.35 14.13
N THR A 89 7.03 1.24 14.79
CA THR A 89 7.13 1.49 16.23
C THR A 89 6.40 0.41 17.04
N ALA A 90 6.70 0.33 18.34
CA ALA A 90 5.98 -0.53 19.26
C ALA A 90 4.48 -0.17 19.32
N GLN A 91 4.16 1.13 19.27
CA GLN A 91 2.78 1.61 19.27
C GLN A 91 2.01 1.15 18.03
N GLU A 92 2.62 1.24 16.84
CA GLU A 92 2.01 0.76 15.59
C GLU A 92 1.81 -0.76 15.61
N THR A 93 2.79 -1.50 16.12
CA THR A 93 2.70 -2.95 16.29
C THR A 93 1.52 -3.34 17.19
N LEU A 94 1.41 -2.72 18.37
CA LEU A 94 0.31 -2.96 19.29
C LEU A 94 -1.04 -2.53 18.71
N GLY A 95 -1.08 -1.44 17.94
CA GLY A 95 -2.26 -0.99 17.21
C GLY A 95 -2.76 -2.05 16.22
N ASN A 96 -1.85 -2.60 15.40
CA ASN A 96 -2.16 -3.68 14.47
C ASN A 96 -2.68 -4.92 15.19
N MET A 97 -2.07 -5.30 16.32
CA MET A 97 -2.51 -6.45 17.11
C MET A 97 -3.94 -6.26 17.65
N ARG A 98 -4.29 -5.06 18.14
CA ARG A 98 -5.67 -4.77 18.59
C ARG A 98 -6.69 -4.87 17.46
N VAL A 99 -6.33 -4.44 16.25
CA VAL A 99 -7.23 -4.55 15.08
C VAL A 99 -7.44 -6.02 14.70
N LEU A 100 -6.38 -6.81 14.61
CA LEU A 100 -6.48 -8.25 14.32
C LEU A 100 -7.25 -8.99 15.41
N ASP A 101 -7.01 -8.63 16.67
CA ASP A 101 -7.74 -9.16 17.83
C ASP A 101 -9.23 -8.85 17.72
N ARG A 102 -9.60 -7.63 17.30
CA ARG A 102 -11.01 -7.28 17.09
C ARG A 102 -11.63 -8.07 15.93
N ILE A 103 -10.93 -8.21 14.82
CA ILE A 103 -11.40 -8.97 13.65
C ILE A 103 -11.66 -10.42 14.03
N ARG A 104 -10.72 -11.08 14.75
CA ARG A 104 -10.91 -12.49 15.15
C ARG A 104 -12.13 -12.66 16.05
N HIS A 105 -12.33 -11.77 17.03
CA HIS A 105 -13.48 -11.86 17.94
C HIS A 105 -14.81 -11.65 17.18
N GLN A 106 -14.84 -10.73 16.21
CA GLN A 106 -16.05 -10.46 15.41
C GLN A 106 -16.51 -11.67 14.58
N ILE A 107 -15.59 -12.58 14.24
CA ILE A 107 -15.89 -13.82 13.53
C ILE A 107 -15.96 -15.05 14.45
N GLY A 108 -15.90 -14.87 15.78
CA GLY A 108 -15.93 -15.95 16.76
C GLY A 108 -14.67 -16.81 16.81
N LEU A 109 -13.55 -16.33 16.26
CA LEU A 109 -12.26 -17.02 16.30
C LEU A 109 -11.55 -16.75 17.63
N GLU A 110 -11.63 -17.72 18.54
CA GLU A 110 -10.98 -17.70 19.85
C GLU A 110 -9.71 -18.56 19.86
N PHE A 111 -8.64 -18.02 20.41
CA PHE A 111 -7.43 -18.79 20.73
C PHE A 111 -7.46 -19.12 22.22
N ARG A 112 -7.32 -20.40 22.55
CA ARG A 112 -7.21 -20.91 23.92
C ARG A 112 -5.75 -21.15 24.27
#